data_AF-A0A4Q5VH95-F1
#
_entry.id   AF-A0A4Q5VH95-F1
#
_cell.length_a   1.000
_cell.length_b   1.000
_cell.length_c   1.000
_cell.angle_alpha   90.00
_cell.angle_beta   90.00
_cell.angle_gamma   90.00
#
_symmetry.space_group_name_H-M   'P 1'
#
loop_
_entity.id
_entity.type
_entity.pdbx_description
1 polymer ?
#
loop_
_entity_poly.entity_id
_entity_poly.type
_entity_poly.pdbx_seq_one_letter_code
_entity_poly.pdbx_strand_id
1 'polypeptide(L)'
;MAVCLLVSVVALIVSLKSLNVAKAQQVQTEQALQKFARDLAMSSSGSVGMGQRLLAMEKRLQEAQKADKKIDYYNDEDFQPYSQAAQLFKLGLDAEEVARRCGLSRAEASLIQMMQSNADNAN
;
A
#
# COMPACT_ATOMS: atom_id res chain seq x y z
N MET A 1 80.60 -4.87 -13.29
CA MET A 1 80.46 -3.57 -12.58
C MET A 1 79.51 -2.64 -13.33
N ALA A 2 79.86 -2.11 -14.52
CA ALA A 2 79.01 -1.13 -15.24
C ALA A 2 77.60 -1.65 -15.62
N VAL A 3 77.48 -2.89 -16.10
CA VAL A 3 76.19 -3.49 -16.47
C VAL A 3 75.26 -3.64 -15.25
N CYS A 4 75.81 -4.01 -14.10
CA CYS A 4 75.04 -4.15 -12.85
C CYS A 4 74.49 -2.81 -12.36
N LEU A 5 75.25 -1.72 -12.55
CA LEU A 5 74.80 -0.37 -12.20
C LEU A 5 73.64 0.08 -13.10
N LEU A 6 73.73 -0.19 -14.41
CA LEU A 6 72.66 0.14 -15.35
C LEU A 6 71.35 -0.62 -15.03
N VAL A 7 71.44 -1.91 -14.70
CA VAL A 7 70.26 -2.71 -14.32
C VAL A 7 69.62 -2.20 -13.02
N SER A 8 70.43 -1.82 -12.02
CA SER A 8 69.93 -1.28 -10.75
C SER A 8 69.20 0.06 -10.94
N VAL A 9 69.74 0.94 -11.80
CA VAL A 9 69.10 2.24 -12.13
C VAL A 9 67.77 2.03 -12.84
N VAL A 10 67.70 1.12 -13.81
CA VAL A 10 66.45 0.80 -14.51
C VAL A 10 65.41 0.20 -13.54
N ALA A 11 65.83 -0.71 -12.64
CA ALA A 11 64.95 -1.30 -11.64
C ALA A 11 64.38 -0.25 -10.67
N LEU A 12 65.20 0.73 -10.24
CA LEU A 12 64.77 1.85 -9.40
C LEU A 12 63.73 2.72 -10.11
N ILE A 13 63.95 3.05 -11.39
CA ILE A 13 63.01 3.87 -12.17
C ILE A 13 61.66 3.16 -12.34
N VAL A 14 61.68 1.84 -12.58
CA VAL A 14 60.46 1.03 -12.67
C VAL A 14 59.72 0.96 -11.34
N SER A 15 60.42 0.76 -10.23
CA SER A 15 59.82 0.75 -8.87
C SER A 15 59.20 2.09 -8.49
N LEU A 16 59.83 3.22 -8.84
CA LEU A 16 59.25 4.54 -8.57
C LEU A 16 58.00 4.79 -9.43
N LYS A 17 57.99 4.33 -10.68
CA LYS A 17 56.80 4.42 -11.54
C LYS A 17 55.67 3.49 -11.10
N SER A 18 55.97 2.28 -10.67
CA SER A 18 54.95 1.33 -10.20
C SER A 18 54.26 1.83 -8.92
N LEU A 19 54.98 2.53 -8.03
CA LEU A 19 54.40 3.19 -6.85
C LEU A 19 53.45 4.35 -7.21
N ASN A 20 53.82 5.17 -8.20
CA ASN A 20 52.96 6.24 -8.68
C ASN A 20 51.73 5.71 -9.44
N VAL A 21 51.89 4.63 -10.21
CA VAL A 21 50.78 3.93 -10.87
C VAL A 21 49.88 3.25 -9.84
N ALA A 22 50.41 2.64 -8.79
CA ALA A 22 49.61 2.06 -7.71
C ALA A 22 48.75 3.10 -6.99
N LYS A 23 49.30 4.30 -6.74
CA LYS A 23 48.52 5.44 -6.21
C LYS A 23 47.47 5.94 -7.20
N ALA A 24 47.80 6.02 -8.49
CA ALA A 24 46.83 6.39 -9.53
C ALA A 24 45.74 5.31 -9.72
N GLN A 25 46.06 4.04 -9.46
CA GLN A 25 45.13 2.92 -9.50
C GLN A 25 44.09 3.03 -8.38
N GLN A 26 44.50 3.43 -7.16
CA GLN A 26 43.59 3.65 -6.04
C GLN A 26 42.52 4.71 -6.35
N VAL A 27 42.91 5.81 -6.99
CA VAL A 27 41.98 6.88 -7.38
C VAL A 27 40.95 6.39 -8.41
N GLN A 28 41.36 5.53 -9.34
CA GLN A 28 40.44 4.97 -10.34
C GLN A 28 39.45 3.98 -9.72
N THR A 29 39.86 3.19 -8.72
CA THR A 29 38.96 2.27 -8.01
C THR A 29 37.93 3.01 -7.14
N GLU A 30 38.32 4.12 -6.50
CA GLU A 30 37.40 4.95 -5.70
C GLU A 30 36.34 5.64 -6.58
N GLN A 31 36.73 6.09 -7.77
CA GLN A 31 35.78 6.70 -8.73
C GLN A 31 34.75 5.70 -9.25
N ALA A 32 35.14 4.43 -9.47
CA ALA A 32 34.21 3.38 -9.87
C ALA A 32 33.21 3.07 -8.74
N LEU A 33 33.69 2.97 -7.50
CA LEU A 33 32.83 2.77 -6.32
C LEU A 33 31.85 3.92 -6.11
N GLN A 34 32.29 5.18 -6.28
CA GLN A 34 31.39 6.33 -6.17
C GLN A 34 30.32 6.36 -7.27
N LYS A 35 30.64 5.91 -8.49
CA LYS A 35 29.66 5.78 -9.57
C LYS A 35 28.62 4.70 -9.23
N PHE A 36 29.06 3.53 -8.80
CA PHE A 36 28.14 2.45 -8.40
C PHE A 36 27.29 2.82 -7.18
N ALA A 37 27.85 3.52 -6.19
CA ALA A 37 27.08 4.01 -5.04
C ALA A 37 26.02 5.04 -5.46
N ARG A 38 26.35 5.92 -6.42
CA ARG A 38 25.40 6.88 -6.99
C ARG A 38 24.31 6.19 -7.79
N ASP A 39 24.65 5.19 -8.59
CA ASP A 39 23.68 4.40 -9.35
C ASP A 39 22.76 3.59 -8.42
N LEU A 40 23.30 3.03 -7.33
CA LEU A 40 22.50 2.42 -6.27
C LEU A 40 21.59 3.44 -5.56
N ALA A 41 22.07 4.65 -5.28
CA ALA A 41 21.26 5.70 -4.65
C ALA A 41 20.12 6.17 -5.57
N MET A 42 20.37 6.28 -6.87
CA MET A 42 19.35 6.59 -7.88
C MET A 42 18.35 5.42 -8.07
N SER A 43 18.83 4.17 -8.05
CA SER A 43 17.96 2.98 -8.16
C SER A 43 17.13 2.73 -6.89
N SER A 44 17.69 2.97 -5.71
CA SER A 44 17.00 2.80 -4.42
C SER A 44 16.00 3.92 -4.16
N SER A 45 16.30 5.17 -4.54
CA SER A 45 15.33 6.27 -4.50
C SER A 45 14.15 6.03 -5.44
N GLY A 46 14.38 5.36 -6.59
CA GLY A 46 13.32 4.88 -7.47
C GLY A 46 12.39 3.86 -6.79
N SER A 47 12.94 2.85 -6.12
CA SER A 47 12.17 1.77 -5.49
C SER A 47 11.39 2.25 -4.25
N VAL A 48 11.97 3.15 -3.44
CA VAL A 48 11.27 3.76 -2.28
C VAL A 48 10.12 4.66 -2.74
N GLY A 49 10.32 5.44 -3.81
CA GLY A 49 9.27 6.27 -4.39
C GLY A 49 8.13 5.45 -5.02
N MET A 50 8.45 4.34 -5.68
CA MET A 50 7.45 3.40 -6.19
C MET A 50 6.70 2.70 -5.05
N GLY A 51 7.37 2.34 -3.96
CA GLY A 51 6.74 1.79 -2.75
C GLY A 51 5.76 2.76 -2.09
N GLN A 52 6.13 4.04 -1.94
CA GLN A 52 5.21 5.07 -1.43
C GLN A 52 4.00 5.29 -2.35
N ARG A 53 4.20 5.25 -3.67
CA ARG A 53 3.08 5.32 -4.64
C ARG A 53 2.18 4.10 -4.56
N LEU A 54 2.74 2.91 -4.37
CA LEU A 54 1.99 1.67 -4.21
C LEU A 54 1.14 1.70 -2.93
N LEU A 55 1.72 2.13 -1.80
CA LEU A 55 1.02 2.35 -0.53
C LEU A 55 -0.10 3.39 -0.66
N ALA A 56 0.14 4.49 -1.37
CA ALA A 56 -0.88 5.50 -1.63
C ALA A 56 -2.03 4.96 -2.50
N MET A 57 -1.73 4.11 -3.49
CA MET A 57 -2.74 3.44 -4.30
C MET A 57 -3.53 2.42 -3.49
N GLU A 58 -2.87 1.61 -2.66
CA GLU A 58 -3.52 0.64 -1.77
C GLU A 58 -4.47 1.35 -0.80
N LYS A 59 -4.04 2.47 -0.21
CA LYS A 59 -4.89 3.27 0.69
C LYS A 59 -6.12 3.83 -0.02
N ARG A 60 -5.96 4.36 -1.25
CA ARG A 60 -7.09 4.82 -2.07
C ARG A 60 -8.06 3.69 -2.41
N LEU A 61 -7.53 2.50 -2.69
CA LEU A 61 -8.34 1.32 -2.97
C LEU A 61 -9.12 0.86 -1.73
N GLN A 62 -8.49 0.85 -0.55
CA GLN A 62 -9.18 0.57 0.72
C GLN A 62 -10.26 1.61 1.05
N GLU A 63 -10.01 2.89 0.81
CA GLU A 63 -10.99 3.96 1.02
C GLU A 63 -12.19 3.80 0.05
N ALA A 64 -11.94 3.48 -1.22
CA ALA A 64 -12.98 3.19 -2.19
C ALA A 64 -13.81 1.94 -1.82
N GLN A 65 -13.18 0.86 -1.38
CA GLN A 65 -13.88 -0.34 -0.90
C GLN A 65 -14.71 -0.07 0.36
N LYS A 66 -14.25 0.80 1.25
CA LYS A 66 -15.04 1.21 2.42
C LYS A 66 -16.22 2.09 2.04
N ALA A 67 -16.08 2.94 1.02
CA ALA A 67 -17.17 3.75 0.48
C ALA A 67 -18.26 2.87 -0.14
N ASP A 68 -17.90 1.87 -0.95
CA ASP A 68 -18.87 0.92 -1.53
C ASP A 68 -19.60 0.08 -0.45
N LYS A 69 -18.94 -0.22 0.67
CA LYS A 69 -19.57 -0.95 1.78
C LYS A 69 -20.51 -0.05 2.62
N LYS A 70 -20.38 1.27 2.53
CA LYS A 70 -21.19 2.24 3.28
C LYS A 70 -22.19 2.90 2.33
N ILE A 71 -23.01 2.10 1.64
CA ILE A 71 -24.31 2.61 1.22
C ILE A 71 -25.06 2.88 2.53
N ASP A 72 -25.09 4.14 2.91
CA ASP A 72 -25.62 4.62 4.17
C ASP A 72 -27.15 4.67 4.09
N TYR A 73 -27.77 3.51 3.87
CA TYR A 73 -29.22 3.35 3.82
C TYR A 73 -29.91 3.93 5.07
N TYR A 74 -29.19 4.10 6.19
CA TYR A 74 -29.75 4.58 7.45
C TYR A 74 -29.98 6.09 7.52
N ASN A 75 -29.44 6.89 6.60
CA ASN A 75 -29.49 8.37 6.67
C ASN A 75 -30.44 9.04 5.67
N ASP A 76 -31.09 8.30 4.78
CA ASP A 76 -32.19 8.83 3.95
C ASP A 76 -33.50 8.88 4.77
N GLU A 77 -34.20 10.01 4.76
CA GLU A 77 -35.49 10.19 5.45
C GLU A 77 -36.53 9.14 5.03
N ASP A 78 -36.50 8.71 3.77
CA ASP A 78 -37.38 7.65 3.24
C ASP A 78 -37.03 6.25 3.78
N PHE A 79 -35.82 6.05 4.31
CA PHE A 79 -35.36 4.75 4.80
C PHE A 79 -35.53 4.57 6.33
N GLN A 80 -35.73 5.67 7.07
CA GLN A 80 -36.03 5.63 8.50
C GLN A 80 -37.20 4.69 8.86
N PRO A 81 -38.35 4.70 8.15
CA PRO A 81 -39.46 3.79 8.42
C PRO A 81 -39.07 2.31 8.37
N TYR A 82 -38.19 1.91 7.44
CA TYR A 82 -37.72 0.54 7.29
C TYR A 82 -36.78 0.12 8.44
N SER A 83 -35.88 1.03 8.85
CA SER A 83 -34.98 0.78 9.99
C SER A 83 -35.74 0.64 11.30
N GLN A 84 -36.78 1.45 11.51
CA GLN A 84 -37.66 1.40 12.68
C GLN A 84 -38.54 0.14 12.67
N ALA A 85 -39.11 -0.21 11.52
CA ALA A 85 -39.87 -1.44 11.34
C ALA A 85 -39.02 -2.67 11.69
N ALA A 86 -37.75 -2.68 11.30
CA ALA A 86 -36.85 -3.78 11.63
C ALA A 86 -36.60 -3.95 13.13
N GLN A 87 -36.51 -2.85 13.89
CA GLN A 87 -36.41 -2.91 15.34
C GLN A 87 -37.70 -3.41 15.99
N LEU A 88 -38.86 -3.02 15.47
CA LEU A 88 -40.15 -3.49 15.99
C LEU A 88 -40.36 -4.99 15.76
N PHE A 89 -39.90 -5.54 14.63
CA PHE A 89 -39.92 -6.98 14.39
C PHE A 89 -39.01 -7.75 15.36
N LYS A 90 -37.83 -7.21 15.70
CA LYS A 90 -36.96 -7.80 16.74
C LYS A 90 -37.60 -7.82 18.13
N LEU A 91 -38.53 -6.92 18.40
CA LEU A 91 -39.33 -6.89 19.62
C LEU A 91 -40.54 -7.85 19.57
N GLY A 92 -40.73 -8.58 18.47
CA GLY A 92 -41.77 -9.59 18.30
C GLY A 92 -43.14 -9.04 17.92
N LEU A 93 -43.21 -7.82 17.38
CA LEU A 93 -44.46 -7.25 16.90
C LEU A 93 -44.89 -7.89 15.57
N ASP A 94 -46.20 -8.02 15.39
CA ASP A 94 -46.79 -8.56 14.16
C ASP A 94 -46.69 -7.57 12.98
N ALA A 95 -46.63 -8.10 11.76
CA ALA A 95 -46.45 -7.30 10.54
C ALA A 95 -47.54 -6.24 10.33
N GLU A 96 -48.77 -6.52 10.78
CA GLU A 96 -49.89 -5.58 10.67
C GLU A 96 -49.74 -4.39 11.64
N GLU A 97 -49.18 -4.63 12.83
CA GLU A 97 -48.89 -3.60 13.83
C GLU A 97 -47.69 -2.74 13.41
N VAL A 98 -46.65 -3.37 12.85
CA VAL A 98 -45.46 -2.67 12.35
C VAL A 98 -45.80 -1.78 11.15
N ALA A 99 -46.61 -2.27 10.21
CA ALA A 99 -47.10 -1.50 9.06
C ALA A 99 -47.80 -0.22 9.50
N ARG A 100 -48.70 -0.32 10.49
CA ARG A 100 -49.45 0.83 11.02
C ARG A 100 -48.55 1.86 11.72
N ARG A 101 -47.55 1.41 12.49
CA ARG A 101 -46.67 2.31 13.27
C ARG A 101 -45.63 3.03 12.44
N CYS A 102 -45.12 2.38 11.40
CA CYS A 102 -44.07 2.92 10.54
C CYS A 102 -44.63 3.51 9.23
N GLY A 103 -45.95 3.51 9.03
CA GLY A 103 -46.58 4.05 7.81
C GLY A 103 -46.29 3.25 6.54
N LEU A 104 -45.99 1.95 6.69
CA LEU A 104 -45.67 1.03 5.60
C LEU A 104 -46.94 0.26 5.16
N SER A 105 -46.95 -0.24 3.94
CA SER A 105 -47.96 -1.20 3.50
C SER A 105 -47.75 -2.58 4.16
N ARG A 106 -48.82 -3.38 4.23
CA ARG A 106 -48.76 -4.76 4.76
C ARG A 106 -47.74 -5.62 3.99
N ALA A 107 -47.63 -5.41 2.68
CA ALA A 107 -46.70 -6.14 1.82
C ALA A 107 -45.24 -5.77 2.14
N GLU A 108 -44.94 -4.48 2.34
CA GLU A 108 -43.61 -4.01 2.72
C GLU A 108 -43.18 -4.52 4.09
N ALA A 109 -44.07 -4.46 5.08
CA ALA A 109 -43.79 -4.99 6.42
C ALA A 109 -43.51 -6.51 6.39
N SER A 110 -44.29 -7.27 5.64
CA SER A 110 -44.09 -8.72 5.49
C SER A 110 -42.77 -9.06 4.78
N LEU A 111 -42.36 -8.27 3.77
CA LEU A 111 -41.08 -8.44 3.10
C LEU A 111 -39.90 -8.23 4.06
N ILE A 112 -39.96 -7.18 4.88
CA ILE A 112 -38.92 -6.87 5.88
C ILE A 112 -38.79 -8.01 6.91
N GLN A 113 -39.91 -8.58 7.34
CA GLN A 113 -39.93 -9.71 8.26
C GLN A 113 -39.23 -10.94 7.66
N MET A 114 -39.50 -11.26 6.39
CA MET A 114 -38.84 -12.36 5.68
C MET A 114 -37.35 -12.11 5.46
N MET A 115 -36.97 -10.87 5.13
CA MET A 115 -35.56 -10.49 4.97
C MET A 115 -34.80 -10.62 6.29
N GLN A 116 -35.38 -10.20 7.41
CA GLN A 116 -34.78 -10.37 8.74
C GLN A 116 -34.67 -11.84 9.14
N SER A 117 -35.73 -12.63 8.95
CA SER A 117 -35.63 -14.06 9.24
C SER A 117 -34.53 -14.73 8.42
N ASN A 118 -34.34 -14.34 7.15
CA ASN A 118 -33.27 -14.88 6.32
C ASN A 118 -31.88 -14.39 6.75
N ALA A 119 -31.75 -13.13 7.17
CA ALA A 119 -30.49 -12.57 7.67
C ALA A 119 -30.08 -13.17 9.02
N ASP A 120 -31.04 -13.40 9.92
CA ASP A 120 -30.82 -14.04 11.22
C ASP A 120 -30.47 -15.54 11.06
N ASN A 121 -31.03 -16.23 10.05
CA ASN A 121 -30.68 -17.62 9.74
C ASN A 121 -29.33 -17.78 9.01
N ALA A 122 -28.77 -16.70 8.45
CA ALA A 122 -27.50 -16.71 7.72
C ALA A 122 -26.27 -16.44 8.61
N ASN A 123 -26.47 -16.33 9.93
CA ASN A 123 -25.45 -16.05 10.94
C ASN A 123 -25.47 -17.13 12.03
#